data_AF-Q4C848-F1
#
_entry.id   AF-Q4C848-F1
#
_cell.length_a   1.000
_cell.length_b   1.000
_cell.length_c   1.000
_cell.angle_alpha   90.00
_cell.angle_beta   90.00
_cell.angle_gamma   90.00
#
_symmetry.space_group_name_H-M   'P 1'
#
loop_
_entity.id
_entity.type
_entity.pdbx_description
1 polymer ?
#
loop_
_entity_poly.entity_id
_entity_poly.type
_entity_poly.pdbx_seq_one_letter_code
_entity_poly.pdbx_strand_id
1 'polypeptide(L)'
;MSSLVGNGIDIVVFSVMVLVWHLSEKVATPTSVILMAINALVGLFFQVSLFEDFPTNVQDYWLAAIPIVVIGAPLGTILCSKLNHSTIANSLIFLILMEMISSFLIIPLRPAIILAAILSILLFSGLNYWLYNLPMLRLSQTKN
;
A
#
# COMPACT_ATOMS: atom_id res chain seq x y z
N MET A 1 -6.53 8.60 15.15
CA MET A 1 -6.25 7.17 15.43
C MET A 1 -6.52 6.27 14.21
N SER A 2 -7.48 6.58 13.34
CA SER A 2 -7.70 5.81 12.10
C SER A 2 -6.62 5.97 11.02
N SER A 3 -5.80 7.03 11.04
CA SER A 3 -4.74 7.22 10.04
C SER A 3 -3.54 6.28 10.18
N LEU A 4 -3.30 5.71 11.38
CA LEU A 4 -2.17 4.81 11.62
C LEU A 4 -2.44 3.38 11.13
N VAL A 5 -3.72 2.97 11.10
CA VAL A 5 -4.15 1.65 10.64
C VAL A 5 -4.50 1.66 9.15
N GLY A 6 -4.89 2.83 8.60
CA GLY A 6 -5.41 2.98 7.24
C GLY A 6 -4.47 2.52 6.11
N ASN A 7 -3.16 2.76 6.20
CA ASN A 7 -2.20 2.32 5.17
C ASN A 7 -1.58 0.94 5.43
N GLY A 8 -1.57 0.48 6.69
CA GLY A 8 -0.92 -0.78 7.05
C GLY A 8 -1.61 -1.99 6.43
N ILE A 9 -2.94 -1.97 6.37
CA ILE A 9 -3.73 -3.06 5.80
C ILE A 9 -3.54 -3.18 4.28
N ASP A 10 -3.38 -2.06 3.57
CA ASP A 10 -3.18 -2.06 2.12
C ASP A 10 -1.82 -2.66 1.74
N ILE A 11 -0.79 -2.39 2.54
CA ILE A 11 0.54 -3.00 2.39
C ILE A 11 0.49 -4.51 2.66
N VAL A 12 -0.24 -4.95 3.69
CA VAL A 12 -0.44 -6.38 3.99
C VAL A 12 -1.17 -7.06 2.83
N VAL A 13 -2.25 -6.48 2.31
CA VAL A 13 -3.00 -7.01 1.17
C VAL A 13 -2.12 -7.08 -0.08
N PHE A 14 -1.32 -6.06 -0.34
CA PHE A 14 -0.36 -6.06 -1.44
C PHE A 14 0.71 -7.16 -1.28
N SER A 15 1.32 -7.29 -0.10
CA SER A 15 2.32 -8.33 0.16
C SER A 15 1.75 -9.74 0.08
N VAL A 16 0.54 -9.98 0.60
CA VAL A 16 -0.17 -11.26 0.44
C VAL A 16 -0.41 -11.54 -1.05
N MET A 17 -0.84 -10.54 -1.83
CA MET A 17 -1.10 -10.72 -3.25
C MET A 17 0.15 -11.09 -4.05
N VAL A 18 1.30 -10.49 -3.74
CA VAL A 18 2.58 -10.78 -4.39
C VAL A 18 3.15 -12.13 -3.94
N LEU A 19 3.15 -12.42 -2.63
CA LEU A 19 3.78 -13.63 -2.07
C LEU A 19 2.93 -14.89 -2.22
N VAL A 20 1.60 -14.83 -2.03
CA VAL A 20 0.72 -16.00 -2.05
C VAL A 20 0.40 -16.43 -3.48
N TRP A 21 0.08 -15.48 -4.36
CA TRP A 21 -0.35 -15.78 -5.73
C TRP A 21 0.77 -15.77 -6.77
N HIS A 22 2.01 -15.43 -6.39
CA HIS A 22 3.14 -15.31 -7.33
C HIS A 22 2.78 -14.45 -8.56
N LEU A 23 1.89 -13.49 -8.36
CA LEU A 23 1.44 -12.60 -9.42
C LEU A 23 2.63 -11.75 -9.83
N SER A 24 2.90 -11.71 -11.14
CA SER A 24 3.90 -10.79 -11.68
C SER A 24 3.56 -9.38 -11.17
N GLU A 25 4.55 -8.66 -10.65
CA GLU A 25 4.39 -7.32 -10.07
C GLU A 25 3.62 -6.37 -11.01
N LYS A 26 3.76 -6.58 -12.33
CA LYS A 26 3.00 -5.92 -13.40
C LYS A 26 1.48 -5.94 -13.22
N VAL A 27 0.92 -7.02 -12.65
CA VAL A 27 -0.52 -7.20 -12.43
C VAL A 27 -0.91 -6.89 -10.99
N ALA A 28 -0.03 -7.18 -10.02
CA ALA A 28 -0.32 -6.98 -8.61
C ALA A 28 -0.43 -5.50 -8.19
N THR A 29 0.40 -4.61 -8.77
CA THR A 29 0.37 -3.18 -8.45
C THR A 29 -0.91 -2.47 -8.90
N PRO A 30 -1.40 -2.62 -10.16
CA PRO A 30 -2.65 -1.96 -10.55
C PRO A 30 -3.85 -2.50 -9.76
N THR A 31 -3.87 -3.80 -9.42
CA THR A 31 -4.95 -4.37 -8.61
C THR A 31 -4.95 -3.85 -7.18
N SER A 32 -3.79 -3.64 -6.54
CA SER A 32 -3.74 -3.09 -5.18
C SER A 32 -4.15 -1.61 -5.14
N VAL A 33 -3.77 -0.82 -6.15
CA VAL A 33 -4.20 0.60 -6.25
C VAL A 33 -5.71 0.71 -6.38
N ILE A 34 -6.35 -0.16 -7.16
CA ILE A 34 -7.81 -0.18 -7.28
C ILE A 34 -8.47 -0.57 -5.95
N LEU A 35 -7.93 -1.58 -5.25
CA LEU A 35 -8.43 -1.97 -3.92
C LEU A 35 -8.29 -0.83 -2.91
N MET A 36 -7.16 -0.10 -2.93
CA MET A 36 -6.91 1.07 -2.08
C MET A 36 -7.90 2.20 -2.39
N ALA A 37 -8.21 2.46 -3.67
CA ALA A 37 -9.20 3.47 -4.06
C ALA A 37 -10.62 3.12 -3.58
N ILE A 38 -11.01 1.84 -3.69
CA ILE A 38 -12.31 1.35 -3.18
C ILE A 38 -12.35 1.47 -1.65
N ASN A 39 -11.29 1.06 -0.96
CA ASN A 39 -11.20 1.16 0.50
C ASN A 39 -11.34 2.62 0.98
N ALA A 40 -10.70 3.57 0.30
CA ALA A 40 -10.82 5.00 0.58
C ALA A 40 -12.26 5.53 0.37
N LEU A 41 -12.94 5.10 -0.70
CA LEU A 41 -14.34 5.45 -0.97
C LEU A 41 -15.28 4.91 0.11
N VAL A 42 -15.09 3.66 0.52
CA VAL A 42 -15.88 3.03 1.59
C VAL A 42 -15.62 3.71 2.92
N GLY A 43 -14.35 4.00 3.25
CA GLY A 43 -13.98 4.75 4.46
C GLY A 43 -14.63 6.12 4.51
N LEU A 44 -14.66 6.84 3.38
CA LEU A 44 -15.37 8.12 3.28
C LEU A 44 -16.87 7.95 3.43
N PHE A 45 -17.48 6.95 2.77
CA PHE A 45 -18.91 6.70 2.88
C PHE A 45 -19.34 6.45 4.33
N PHE A 46 -18.57 5.66 5.08
CA PHE A 46 -18.79 5.45 6.50
C PHE A 46 -18.57 6.73 7.31
N GLN A 47 -17.56 7.54 6.98
CA GLN A 47 -17.29 8.79 7.67
C GLN A 47 -18.40 9.83 7.45
N VAL A 48 -18.95 9.92 6.23
CA VAL A 48 -20.13 10.75 5.91
C VAL A 48 -21.37 10.25 6.66
N SER A 49 -21.59 8.93 6.70
CA SER A 49 -22.84 8.37 7.21
C SER A 49 -22.90 8.24 8.74
N LEU A 50 -21.75 8.05 9.41
CA LEU A 50 -21.73 7.77 10.86
C LEU A 50 -21.28 8.95 11.72
N PHE A 51 -20.40 9.81 11.20
CA PHE A 51 -19.74 10.81 12.06
C PHE A 51 -20.32 12.21 11.95
N GLU A 52 -21.01 12.58 10.85
CA GLU A 52 -21.63 13.91 10.56
C GLU A 52 -20.76 15.17 10.80
N ASP A 53 -19.56 15.02 11.37
CA ASP A 53 -18.56 16.03 11.64
C ASP A 53 -17.45 15.90 10.60
N PHE A 54 -17.58 16.67 9.51
CA PHE A 54 -16.46 16.95 8.62
C PHE A 54 -15.73 18.20 9.12
N PRO A 55 -14.58 18.06 9.82
CA PRO A 55 -13.71 19.21 10.01
C PRO A 55 -13.33 19.75 8.63
N THR A 56 -13.62 21.02 8.38
CA THR A 56 -13.46 21.70 7.08
C THR A 56 -12.08 21.48 6.44
N ASN A 57 -11.03 21.42 7.26
CA ASN A 57 -9.66 21.15 6.83
C ASN A 57 -9.51 19.79 6.11
N VAL A 58 -10.23 18.74 6.54
CA VAL A 58 -10.13 17.40 5.93
C VAL A 58 -10.86 17.36 4.59
N GLN A 59 -11.96 18.11 4.47
CA GLN A 59 -12.71 18.22 3.21
C GLN A 59 -11.87 18.89 2.12
N ASP A 60 -11.11 19.94 2.45
CA ASP A 60 -10.22 20.61 1.50
C ASP A 60 -9.10 19.69 1.00
N TYR A 61 -8.47 18.93 1.90
CA TYR A 61 -7.47 17.92 1.50
C TYR A 61 -8.07 16.83 0.64
N TRP A 62 -9.30 16.41 0.95
CA TRP A 62 -9.97 15.37 0.17
C TRP A 62 -10.34 15.86 -1.23
N LEU A 63 -10.91 17.06 -1.36
CA LEU A 63 -11.23 17.68 -2.65
C LEU A 63 -9.97 17.90 -3.50
N ALA A 64 -8.85 18.26 -2.87
CA ALA A 64 -7.57 18.36 -3.56
C ALA A 64 -7.04 16.99 -4.02
N ALA A 65 -7.26 15.91 -3.26
CA ALA A 65 -6.73 14.58 -3.57
C ALA A 65 -7.48 13.85 -4.69
N ILE A 66 -8.81 14.02 -4.80
CA ILE A 66 -9.64 13.36 -5.81
C ILE A 66 -9.06 13.48 -7.24
N PRO A 67 -8.76 14.69 -7.77
CA PRO A 67 -8.28 14.81 -9.14
C PRO A 67 -6.91 14.15 -9.35
N ILE A 68 -6.03 14.19 -8.34
CA ILE A 68 -4.73 13.51 -8.42
C ILE A 68 -4.92 12.00 -8.50
N VAL A 69 -5.81 11.42 -7.70
CA VAL A 69 -6.04 9.97 -7.69
C VAL A 69 -6.74 9.50 -8.97
N VAL A 70 -7.77 10.21 -9.41
CA VAL A 70 -8.55 9.87 -10.62
C VAL A 70 -7.69 9.89 -11.88
N ILE A 71 -6.70 10.77 -11.96
CA ILE A 71 -5.78 10.85 -13.10
C ILE A 71 -4.54 9.94 -12.90
N GLY A 72 -4.00 9.91 -11.69
CA GLY A 72 -2.78 9.19 -11.35
C GLY A 72 -2.93 7.67 -11.44
N ALA A 73 -4.04 7.11 -10.94
CA ALA A 73 -4.30 5.67 -10.99
C ALA A 73 -4.33 5.12 -12.45
N PRO A 74 -5.14 5.67 -13.38
CA PRO A 74 -5.17 5.18 -14.76
C PRO A 74 -3.84 5.43 -15.48
N LEU A 75 -3.17 6.57 -15.29
CA LEU A 75 -1.85 6.82 -15.88
C LEU A 75 -0.82 5.79 -15.41
N GLY A 76 -0.81 5.45 -14.12
CA GLY A 76 0.04 4.41 -13.56
C GLY A 76 -0.20 3.06 -14.23
N THR A 77 -1.46 2.65 -14.40
CA THR A 77 -1.80 1.38 -15.05
C THR A 77 -1.37 1.32 -16.52
N ILE A 78 -1.52 2.42 -17.27
CA ILE A 78 -1.13 2.50 -18.68
C ILE A 78 0.40 2.42 -18.81
N LEU A 79 1.12 3.10 -17.92
CA LEU A 79 2.58 3.05 -17.86
C LEU A 79 3.07 1.63 -17.53
N CYS A 80 2.48 0.99 -16.52
CA CYS A 80 2.78 -0.41 -16.17
C CYS A 80 2.46 -1.37 -17.33
N SER A 81 1.38 -1.15 -18.09
CA SER A 81 1.03 -1.99 -19.23
C SER A 81 2.08 -1.94 -20.35
N LYS A 82 2.66 -0.75 -20.60
CA LYS A 82 3.64 -0.53 -21.69
C LYS A 82 5.07 -0.94 -21.35
N LEU A 83 5.38 -1.17 -20.08
CA LEU A 83 6.74 -1.51 -19.64
C LEU A 83 6.97 -3.03 -19.56
N ASN A 84 8.22 -3.45 -19.77
CA ASN A 84 8.67 -4.83 -19.59
C ASN A 84 8.75 -5.18 -18.10
N HIS A 85 8.55 -6.46 -17.75
CA HIS A 85 8.53 -6.94 -16.36
C HIS A 85 9.76 -6.52 -15.55
N SER A 86 10.96 -6.53 -16.14
CA SER A 86 12.20 -6.10 -15.49
C SER A 86 12.26 -4.60 -15.20
N THR A 87 11.65 -3.77 -16.05
CA THR A 87 11.62 -2.31 -15.88
C THR A 87 10.60 -1.90 -14.80
N ILE A 88 9.51 -2.66 -14.67
CA ILE A 88 8.48 -2.41 -13.65
C ILE A 88 9.06 -2.63 -12.26
N ALA A 89 9.73 -3.77 -12.03
CA ALA A 89 10.39 -4.07 -10.76
C ALA A 89 11.37 -2.96 -10.35
N ASN A 90 12.23 -2.54 -11.28
CA ASN A 90 13.20 -1.48 -11.02
C ASN A 90 12.52 -0.12 -10.75
N SER A 91 11.44 0.20 -11.45
CA SER A 91 10.66 1.41 -11.22
C SER A 91 9.97 1.40 -9.85
N LEU A 92 9.43 0.26 -9.41
CA LEU A 92 8.82 0.11 -8.10
C LEU A 92 9.85 0.31 -6.99
N ILE A 93 11.01 -0.34 -7.11
CA ILE A 93 12.12 -0.18 -6.16
C ILE A 93 12.57 1.28 -6.11
N PHE A 94 12.70 1.94 -7.26
CA PHE A 94 13.04 3.36 -7.32
C PHE A 94 12.02 4.25 -6.61
N LEU A 95 10.72 4.02 -6.83
CA LEU A 95 9.64 4.76 -6.17
C LEU A 95 9.65 4.54 -4.65
N ILE A 96 9.83 3.30 -4.20
CA ILE A 96 9.92 2.97 -2.76
C ILE A 96 11.13 3.67 -2.11
N LEU A 97 12.27 3.69 -2.81
CA LEU A 97 13.45 4.42 -2.33
C LEU A 97 13.19 5.93 -2.25
N MET A 98 12.53 6.50 -3.27
CA MET A 98 12.17 7.91 -3.28
C MET A 98 11.21 8.26 -2.14
N GLU A 99 10.21 7.40 -1.89
CA GLU A 99 9.27 7.55 -0.78
C GLU A 99 9.96 7.45 0.57
N MET A 100 10.88 6.49 0.75
CA MET A 100 11.67 6.35 1.97
C MET A 100 12.49 7.62 2.24
N ILE A 101 13.15 8.18 1.22
CA ILE A 101 13.92 9.43 1.35
C ILE A 101 13.01 10.61 1.67
N SER A 102 11.87 10.72 0.98
CA SER A 102 10.88 11.78 1.21
C SER A 102 10.33 11.72 2.64
N SER A 103 9.99 10.52 3.11
CA SER A 103 9.48 10.29 4.46
C SER A 103 10.51 10.65 5.52
N PHE A 104 11.80 10.33 5.29
CA PHE A 104 12.89 10.72 6.18
C PHE A 104 13.11 12.24 6.25
N LEU A 105 12.87 12.97 5.15
CA LEU A 105 13.06 14.42 5.09
C LEU A 105 11.90 15.21 5.73
N ILE A 106 10.67 14.70 5.63
CA ILE A 106 9.45 15.37 6.10
C ILE A 106 9.20 15.11 7.59
N ILE A 107 9.55 13.91 8.09
CA ILE A 107 9.20 13.49 9.46
C ILE A 107 10.34 13.86 10.42
N PRO A 108 10.09 14.68 11.46
CA PRO A 108 11.08 14.90 12.51
C PRO A 108 11.31 13.60 13.29
N LEU A 109 12.51 13.02 13.15
CA LEU A 109 12.89 11.75 13.80
C LEU A 109 12.97 11.91 15.32
N ARG A 110 11.85 11.64 16.01
CA ARG A 110 11.82 11.43 17.46
C ARG A 110 12.19 9.98 17.77
N PRO A 111 12.91 9.71 18.89
CA PRO A 111 13.33 8.35 19.25
C PRO A 111 12.15 7.37 19.44
N ALA A 112 10.99 7.87 19.86
CA ALA A 112 9.77 7.05 19.98
C ALA A 112 9.26 6.53 18.62
N ILE A 113 9.41 7.30 17.55
CA ILE A 113 8.95 6.93 16.20
C ILE A 113 9.88 5.86 15.62
N ILE A 114 11.19 5.96 15.89
CA ILE A 114 12.19 4.96 15.48
C ILE A 114 11.91 3.62 16.15
N LEU A 115 11.63 3.61 17.47
CA LEU A 115 11.29 2.38 18.19
C LEU A 115 10.01 1.74 17.62
N ALA A 116 8.97 2.54 17.37
CA ALA A 116 7.73 2.05 16.78
C ALA A 116 7.95 1.46 15.37
N ALA A 117 8.78 2.11 14.53
CA ALA A 117 9.11 1.62 13.21
C ALA A 117 9.85 0.27 13.26
N ILE A 118 10.87 0.13 14.12
CA ILE A 118 11.60 -1.13 14.30
C ILE A 118 10.66 -2.25 14.76
N LEU A 119 9.75 -1.94 15.70
CA LEU A 119 8.80 -2.91 16.22
C LEU A 119 7.77 -3.34 15.15
N SER A 120 7.29 -2.40 14.32
CA SER A 120 6.42 -2.72 13.18
C SER A 120 7.11 -3.58 12.11
N ILE A 121 8.39 -3.32 11.83
CA ILE A 121 9.19 -4.11 10.88
C ILE A 121 9.38 -5.54 11.39
N LEU A 122 9.69 -5.69 12.68
CA LEU A 122 9.83 -7.01 13.32
C LEU A 122 8.51 -7.80 13.29
N LEU A 123 7.40 -7.15 13.62
CA LEU A 123 6.08 -7.78 13.55
C LEU A 123 5.72 -8.19 12.12
N PHE A 124 5.91 -7.30 11.14
CA PHE A 124 5.58 -7.58 9.75
C PHE A 124 6.49 -8.67 9.14
N SER A 125 7.78 -8.64 9.45
CA SER A 125 8.73 -9.69 9.04
C SER A 125 8.37 -11.03 9.68
N GLY A 126 8.01 -11.04 10.97
CA GLY A 126 7.54 -12.24 11.66
C GLY A 126 6.25 -12.80 11.06
N LEU A 127 5.31 -11.94 10.69
CA LEU A 127 4.04 -12.33 10.07
C LEU A 127 4.25 -12.90 8.67
N ASN A 128 5.13 -12.31 7.86
CA ASN A 128 5.51 -12.85 6.53
C ASN A 128 6.27 -14.18 6.64
N TYR A 129 7.18 -14.31 7.60
CA TYR A 129 7.90 -15.55 7.84
C TYR A 129 6.95 -16.67 8.31
N TRP A 130 6.00 -16.33 9.17
CA TRP A 130 4.95 -17.25 9.61
C TRP A 130 4.03 -17.66 8.46
N LEU A 131 3.64 -16.71 7.60
CA LEU A 131 2.85 -16.97 6.39
C LEU A 131 3.61 -17.89 5.43
N TYR A 132 4.91 -17.68 5.23
CA TYR A 132 5.77 -18.55 4.42
C TYR A 132 5.84 -19.99 4.96
N ASN A 133 5.77 -20.15 6.28
CA ASN A 133 5.84 -21.47 6.91
C ASN A 133 4.49 -22.23 6.93
N LEU A 134 3.40 -21.64 6.41
CA LEU A 134 2.12 -22.34 6.31
C LEU A 134 2.18 -23.47 5.26
N PRO A 135 1.71 -24.68 5.60
CA PRO A 135 1.80 -25.85 4.73
C PRO A 135 1.00 -25.73 3.41
N MET A 136 0.02 -24.81 3.34
CA MET A 136 -0.80 -24.60 2.14
C MET A 136 0.01 -24.01 0.96
N LEU A 137 1.08 -23.24 1.22
CA LEU A 137 1.93 -22.66 0.17
C LEU A 137 2.97 -23.64 -0.38
N ARG A 138 3.40 -24.64 0.41
CA ARG A 138 4.34 -25.69 -0.05
C ARG A 138 3.76 -26.52 -1.19
N LEU A 139 2.45 -26.78 -1.20
CA LEU A 139 1.81 -27.63 -2.23
C LEU A 139 1.65 -26.91 -3.58
N SER A 140 1.64 -25.58 -3.61
CA SER A 140 1.60 -24.81 -4.87
C SER A 140 2.97 -24.69 -5.54
N GLN A 141 4.07 -24.87 -4.79
CA GLN A 141 5.44 -24.83 -5.31
C GLN A 141 5.89 -26.17 -5.90
N THR A 142 5.28 -27.29 -5.51
CA THR A 142 5.64 -28.63 -6.02
C THR A 142 4.97 -28.97 -7.36
N LYS A 143 4.17 -28.05 -7.93
CA LYS A 143 3.38 -28.29 -9.16
C LYS A 143 3.84 -27.45 -10.35
N ASN A 144 4.92 -26.68 -10.20
CA ASN A 144 5.69 -26.05 -11.28
C ASN A 144 7.06 -26.72 -11.34
#